data_AF-A0AA88SXN0-F1
#
_entry.id   AF-A0AA88SXN0-F1
#
_cell.length_a   1.000
_cell.length_b   1.000
_cell.length_c   1.000
_cell.angle_alpha   90.00
_cell.angle_beta   90.00
_cell.angle_gamma   90.00
#
_symmetry.space_group_name_H-M   'P 1'
#
loop_
_entity.id
_entity.type
_entity.pdbx_description
1 polymer ?
#
loop_
_entity_poly.entity_id
_entity_poly.type
_entity_poly.pdbx_seq_one_letter_code
_entity_poly.pdbx_strand_id
1 'polypeptide(L)'
;MEDRKSLPFTDGVIHEVQRFLDIVPFSVPHYAFKDVSFRGYTIPKDTIILPLLHSVLKEEKHWATPWSFNPQHFLDQNGNFKKNPAFLPFSAAVS
;
A
#
# COMPACT_ATOMS: atom_id res chain seq x y z
N MET A 1 16.88 12.88 8.59
CA MET A 1 16.31 11.50 8.64
C MET A 1 16.46 10.87 10.02
N GLU A 2 17.39 11.36 10.85
CA GLU A 2 17.59 10.84 12.22
C GLU A 2 16.45 11.23 13.17
N ASP A 3 15.92 12.45 13.06
CA ASP A 3 14.78 12.91 13.89
C ASP A 3 13.51 12.07 13.69
N ARG A 4 13.34 11.45 12.52
CA ARG A 4 12.20 10.58 12.24
C ARG A 4 12.20 9.36 13.17
N LYS A 5 13.38 8.86 13.54
CA LYS A 5 13.52 7.70 14.44
C LYS A 5 13.10 8.01 15.88
N SER A 6 13.17 9.29 16.30
CA SER A 6 12.73 9.73 17.62
C SER A 6 11.25 10.15 17.66
N LEU A 7 10.55 10.13 16.52
CA LEU A 7 9.16 10.57 16.39
C LEU A 7 8.25 9.46 15.79
N PRO A 8 8.15 8.29 16.45
CA PRO A 8 7.41 7.15 15.91
C PRO A 8 5.93 7.44 15.68
N PHE A 9 5.29 8.21 16.57
CA PHE A 9 3.89 8.58 16.43
C PHE A 9 3.65 9.49 15.22
N THR A 10 4.48 10.54 15.03
CA THR A 10 4.41 11.41 13.87
C THR A 10 4.60 10.62 12.58
N ASP A 11 5.54 9.67 12.58
CA ASP A 11 5.76 8.80 11.43
C ASP A 11 4.54 7.90 11.14
N GLY A 12 3.94 7.33 12.17
CA GLY A 12 2.70 6.55 12.06
C GLY A 12 1.53 7.38 11.52
N VAL A 13 1.38 8.63 11.94
CA VAL A 13 0.37 9.56 11.43
C VAL A 13 0.57 9.84 9.94
N ILE A 14 1.80 10.13 9.50
CA ILE A 14 2.09 10.40 8.08
C ILE A 14 1.74 9.19 7.22
N HIS A 15 2.12 7.99 7.65
CA HIS A 15 1.80 6.76 6.93
C HIS A 15 0.30 6.47 6.91
N GLU A 16 -0.40 6.71 8.02
CA GLU A 16 -1.85 6.54 8.07
C GLU A 16 -2.59 7.55 7.19
N VAL A 17 -2.08 8.79 7.06
CA VAL A 17 -2.61 9.76 6.08
C VAL A 17 -2.48 9.20 4.66
N GLN A 18 -1.31 8.67 4.30
CA GLN A 18 -1.08 8.09 2.97
C GLN A 18 -1.98 6.88 2.69
N ARG A 19 -2.12 5.97 3.66
CA ARG A 19 -3.00 4.79 3.56
C ARG A 19 -4.48 5.17 3.52
N PHE A 20 -4.90 6.11 4.36
CA PHE A 20 -6.31 6.43 4.54
C PHE A 20 -6.87 7.24 3.36
N LEU A 21 -6.13 8.27 2.92
CA LEU A 21 -6.52 9.11 1.80
C LEU A 21 -6.56 8.35 0.48
N ASP A 22 -5.69 7.36 0.31
CA ASP A 22 -5.63 6.49 -0.87
C ASP A 22 -5.75 7.31 -2.18
N ILE A 23 -4.84 8.27 -2.33
CA ILE A 23 -4.93 9.32 -3.37
C ILE A 23 -4.85 8.73 -4.78
N VAL A 24 -4.17 7.59 -4.95
CA VAL A 24 -3.96 6.93 -6.24
C VAL A 24 -4.45 5.48 -6.19
N PRO A 25 -5.78 5.25 -6.13
CA PRO A 25 -6.36 3.93 -5.85
C PRO A 25 -6.05 2.89 -6.93
N PHE A 26 -5.81 3.33 -8.18
CA PHE A 26 -5.52 2.49 -9.35
C PHE A 26 -4.05 2.51 -9.80
N SER A 27 -3.16 3.11 -9.00
CA SER A 27 -1.77 3.37 -9.42
C SER A 27 -1.70 4.09 -10.79
N VAL A 28 -0.54 3.99 -11.45
CA VAL A 28 -0.35 4.37 -12.85
C VAL A 28 -0.67 3.14 -13.72
N PRO A 29 -1.31 3.31 -14.90
CA PRO A 29 -1.51 2.21 -15.83
C PRO A 29 -0.19 1.56 -16.25
N HIS A 30 -0.14 0.23 -16.22
CA HIS A 30 0.95 -0.57 -16.77
C HIS A 30 0.49 -1.30 -18.03
N TYR A 31 1.42 -1.92 -18.75
CA TYR A 31 1.12 -2.79 -19.88
C TYR A 31 1.91 -4.09 -19.82
N ALA A 32 1.31 -5.17 -20.30
CA ALA A 32 2.00 -6.46 -20.43
C ALA A 32 3.04 -6.38 -21.56
N PHE A 33 4.34 -6.37 -21.24
CA PHE A 33 5.40 -6.30 -22.26
C PHE A 33 5.45 -7.55 -23.18
N LYS A 34 4.91 -8.67 -22.69
CA LYS A 34 4.75 -9.95 -23.39
C LYS A 34 3.54 -10.66 -22.84
N ASP A 35 3.15 -11.77 -23.46
CA ASP A 35 2.11 -12.63 -22.91
C ASP A 35 2.53 -13.14 -21.51
N VAL A 36 1.63 -12.99 -20.54
CA VAL A 36 1.83 -13.40 -19.15
C VAL A 36 0.78 -14.43 -18.77
N SER A 37 1.23 -15.58 -18.26
CA SER A 37 0.33 -16.52 -17.58
C SER A 37 0.21 -16.12 -16.11
N PHE A 38 -0.98 -15.72 -15.67
CA PHE A 38 -1.25 -15.28 -14.30
C PHE A 38 -2.54 -15.91 -13.77
N ARG A 39 -2.43 -16.64 -12.64
CA ARG A 39 -3.55 -17.31 -11.97
C ARG A 39 -4.44 -18.16 -12.91
N GLY A 40 -3.83 -18.80 -13.90
CA GLY A 40 -4.53 -19.64 -14.89
C GLY A 40 -5.08 -18.90 -16.11
N TYR A 41 -4.93 -17.57 -16.17
CA TYR A 41 -5.29 -16.75 -17.33
C TYR A 41 -4.06 -16.40 -18.16
N THR A 42 -4.23 -16.31 -19.48
CA THR A 42 -3.24 -15.69 -20.36
C THR A 42 -3.63 -14.23 -20.58
N ILE A 43 -2.77 -13.32 -20.14
CA ILE A 43 -2.85 -11.89 -20.41
C ILE A 43 -1.99 -11.62 -21.64
N PRO A 44 -2.58 -11.25 -22.79
CA PRO A 44 -1.83 -10.96 -24.00
C PRO A 44 -0.90 -9.76 -23.82
N LYS A 45 0.19 -9.74 -24.60
CA LYS A 45 1.04 -8.57 -24.78
C LYS A 45 0.20 -7.32 -25.11
N ASP A 46 0.67 -6.17 -24.63
CA ASP A 46 0.10 -4.83 -24.79
C ASP A 46 -1.25 -4.63 -24.05
N THR A 47 -1.71 -5.60 -23.27
CA THR A 47 -2.88 -5.44 -22.39
C THR A 47 -2.58 -4.42 -21.30
N ILE A 48 -3.47 -3.43 -21.15
CA ILE A 48 -3.42 -2.45 -20.05
C ILE A 48 -3.76 -3.14 -18.73
N ILE A 49 -2.93 -2.94 -17.72
CA ILE A 49 -3.09 -3.45 -16.37
C ILE A 49 -3.28 -2.25 -15.44
N LEU A 50 -4.38 -2.25 -14.68
CA LEU A 50 -4.69 -1.24 -13.66
C LEU A 50 -4.57 -1.86 -12.27
N PRO A 51 -3.47 -1.63 -11.53
CA PRO A 51 -3.30 -2.16 -10.18
C PRO A 51 -4.26 -1.50 -9.19
N LEU A 52 -5.15 -2.29 -8.56
CA LEU A 52 -6.07 -1.78 -7.56
C LEU A 52 -5.40 -1.72 -6.17
N LEU A 53 -4.60 -0.68 -5.91
CA LEU A 53 -3.94 -0.44 -4.62
C LEU A 53 -4.95 -0.26 -3.48
N HIS A 54 -6.10 0.37 -3.76
CA HIS A 54 -7.20 0.54 -2.81
C HIS A 54 -7.55 -0.76 -2.07
N SER A 55 -7.59 -1.88 -2.82
CA SER A 55 -7.99 -3.17 -2.26
C SER A 55 -7.05 -3.62 -1.14
N VAL A 56 -5.73 -3.45 -1.30
CA VAL A 56 -4.73 -3.84 -0.31
C VAL A 56 -4.68 -2.85 0.86
N LEU A 57 -4.86 -1.55 0.59
CA LEU A 57 -4.84 -0.51 1.62
C LEU A 57 -6.09 -0.51 2.52
N LYS A 58 -7.17 -1.16 2.09
CA LYS A 58 -8.45 -1.29 2.83
C LYS A 58 -8.80 -2.73 3.25
N GLU A 59 -7.91 -3.70 3.03
CA GLU A 59 -8.18 -5.10 3.36
C GLU A 59 -8.24 -5.35 4.88
N GLU A 60 -9.38 -5.83 5.38
CA GLU A 60 -9.63 -6.09 6.81
C GLU A 60 -8.67 -7.12 7.43
N LYS A 61 -8.08 -8.00 6.61
CA LYS A 61 -7.07 -8.97 7.08
C LYS A 61 -5.73 -8.31 7.43
N HIS A 62 -5.45 -7.14 6.86
CA HIS A 62 -4.19 -6.43 7.02
C HIS A 62 -4.32 -5.18 7.90
N TRP A 63 -5.53 -4.66 8.08
CA TRP A 63 -5.81 -3.44 8.82
C TRP A 63 -6.96 -3.69 9.80
N ALA A 64 -6.76 -3.41 11.09
CA ALA A 64 -7.77 -3.64 12.12
C ALA A 64 -9.00 -2.74 11.97
N THR A 65 -8.80 -1.49 11.53
CA THR A 65 -9.88 -0.51 11.28
C THR A 65 -9.66 0.19 9.94
N PRO A 66 -9.79 -0.50 8.80
CA PRO A 66 -9.34 0.00 7.49
C PRO A 66 -10.06 1.29 7.05
N TRP A 67 -11.32 1.44 7.47
CA TRP A 67 -12.20 2.55 7.16
C TRP A 67 -12.18 3.69 8.18
N SER A 68 -11.37 3.56 9.24
CA SER A 68 -11.12 4.63 10.20
C SER A 68 -9.69 5.12 10.07
N PHE A 69 -9.50 6.42 10.33
CA PHE A 69 -8.15 6.96 10.47
C PHE A 69 -7.58 6.50 11.82
N ASN A 70 -6.58 5.61 11.78
CA ASN A 70 -6.01 5.00 12.97
C ASN A 70 -4.47 4.87 12.86
N PRO A 71 -3.70 5.82 13.42
CA PRO A 71 -2.24 5.77 13.42
C PRO A 71 -1.64 4.51 14.07
N GLN A 72 -2.41 3.80 14.91
CA GLN A 72 -1.96 2.56 15.55
C GLN A 72 -1.68 1.44 14.55
N HIS A 73 -2.16 1.54 13.31
CA HIS A 73 -1.79 0.60 12.25
C HIS A 73 -0.28 0.55 11.95
N PHE A 74 0.46 1.59 12.34
CA PHE A 74 1.90 1.71 12.11
C PHE A 74 2.71 1.74 13.41
N LEU A 75 2.11 1.36 14.54
CA LEU A 75 2.77 1.34 15.84
C LEU A 75 2.71 -0.07 16.44
N ASP A 76 3.80 -0.50 17.08
CA ASP A 76 3.80 -1.71 17.89
C ASP A 76 3.26 -1.46 19.31
N GLN A 77 3.20 -2.50 20.13
CA GLN A 77 2.69 -2.42 21.51
C GLN A 77 3.52 -1.48 22.41
N ASN A 78 4.77 -1.21 22.04
CA ASN A 78 5.68 -0.32 22.76
C ASN A 78 5.64 1.12 22.20
N GLY A 79 4.80 1.39 21.19
CA GLY A 79 4.70 2.68 20.53
C GLY A 79 5.83 2.96 19.53
N ASN A 80 6.62 1.96 19.15
CA ASN A 80 7.63 2.12 18.09
C ASN A 80 6.98 2.02 16.72
N PHE A 81 7.56 2.73 15.75
CA PHE A 81 7.12 2.62 14.37
C PHE A 81 7.33 1.20 13.82
N LYS A 82 6.28 0.61 13.27
CA LYS A 82 6.28 -0.70 12.64
C LYS A 82 5.59 -0.62 11.28
N LYS A 83 6.36 -0.85 10.22
CA LYS A 83 5.83 -0.87 8.85
C LYS A 83 4.93 -2.09 8.63
N ASN A 84 3.73 -1.86 8.09
CA ASN A 84 2.85 -2.92 7.61
C ASN A 84 3.28 -3.34 6.18
N PRO A 85 3.52 -4.64 5.88
CA PRO A 85 3.83 -5.10 4.52
C PRO A 85 2.76 -4.78 3.47
N ALA A 86 1.50 -4.65 3.88
CA ALA A 86 0.39 -4.25 3.01
C ALA A 86 0.41 -2.75 2.66
N PHE A 87 1.35 -1.98 3.21
CA PHE A 87 1.49 -0.55 2.91
C PHE A 87 2.22 -0.34 1.57
N LEU A 88 1.42 -0.23 0.50
CA LEU A 88 1.89 -0.03 -0.88
C LEU A 88 1.26 1.21 -1.55
N PRO A 89 1.31 2.41 -0.94
CA PRO A 89 0.69 3.61 -1.54
C PRO A 89 1.41 4.10 -2.80
N PHE A 90 2.62 3.59 -3.07
CA PHE A 90 3.46 3.96 -4.22
C PHE A 90 3.69 2.79 -5.17
N SER A 91 2.70 1.88 -5.26
CA SER A 91 2.82 0.62 -6.01
C SER A 91 3.93 -0.31 -5.50
N ALA A 92 4.21 -1.36 -6.26
CA ALA A 92 5.32 -2.27 -6.04
C ALA A 92 6.03 -2.54 -7.38
N ALA A 93 7.36 -2.71 -7.33
CA ALA A 93 8.23 -3.00 -8.48
C ALA A 93 8.36 -1.87 -9.54
N VAL A 94 9.08 -2.17 -10.62
CA VAL A 94 9.40 -1.24 -11.71
C VAL A 94 8.13 -0.99 -12.53
N SER A 95 7.86 0.29 -12.81
CA SER A 95 6.73 0.73 -13.63
C SER A 95 6.95 0.53 -15.11
#